data_AF-A0A1G3UUX0-F1
#
_entry.id   AF-A0A1G3UUX0-F1
#
_cell.length_a   1.000
_cell.length_b   1.000
_cell.length_c   1.000
_cell.angle_alpha   90.00
_cell.angle_beta   90.00
_cell.angle_gamma   90.00
#
_symmetry.space_group_name_H-M   'P 1'
#
loop_
_entity.id
_entity.type
_entity.pdbx_description
1 polymer ?
#
loop_
_entity_poly.entity_id
_entity_poly.type
_entity_poly.pdbx_seq_one_letter_code
_entity_poly.pdbx_strand_id
1 'polypeptide(L)'
;MIKYFLMLIVAFLFSGCFNKTGISAKYYANECNEYYDVQGFYHKDCKDENIITYKEIGEKASKASEFVIGGDEEKEVEKPQRNVW
;
A
#
# COMPACT_ATOMS: atom_id res chain seq x y z
N MET A 1 2.99 34.20 -25.17
CA MET A 1 3.12 32.71 -25.13
C MET A 1 3.53 32.21 -23.76
N ILE A 2 4.59 32.77 -23.14
CA ILE A 2 5.12 32.31 -21.83
C ILE A 2 4.10 32.36 -20.67
N LYS A 3 3.15 33.30 -20.70
CA LYS A 3 2.06 33.42 -19.71
C LYS A 3 1.17 32.17 -19.62
N TYR A 4 0.86 31.54 -20.76
CA TYR A 4 0.05 30.32 -20.79
C TYR A 4 0.84 29.12 -20.29
N PHE A 5 2.15 29.10 -20.57
CA PHE A 5 3.06 28.08 -20.07
C PHE A 5 3.16 28.10 -18.54
N LEU A 6 3.23 29.29 -17.96
CA LEU A 6 3.32 29.49 -16.52
C LEU A 6 2.01 29.08 -15.80
N MET A 7 0.85 29.39 -16.38
CA MET A 7 -0.45 28.90 -15.90
C MET A 7 -0.56 27.37 -15.91
N LEU A 8 -0.02 26.73 -16.96
CA LEU A 8 -0.08 25.29 -17.12
C LEU A 8 0.80 24.58 -16.08
N ILE A 9 2.00 25.09 -15.83
CA ILE A 9 2.90 24.59 -14.77
C ILE A 9 2.23 24.70 -13.39
N VAL A 10 1.58 25.83 -13.11
CA VAL A 10 0.87 26.03 -11.84
C VAL A 10 -0.27 25.01 -11.68
N ALA A 11 -1.02 24.71 -12.74
CA ALA A 11 -2.08 23.69 -12.69
C ALA A 11 -1.52 22.28 -12.38
N PHE A 12 -0.36 21.92 -12.93
CA PHE A 12 0.31 20.65 -12.64
C PHE A 12 0.91 20.57 -11.23
N LEU A 13 1.36 21.68 -10.65
CA LEU A 13 1.88 21.71 -9.28
C LEU A 13 0.77 21.53 -8.23
N PHE A 14 -0.46 21.94 -8.56
CA PHE A 14 -1.62 21.80 -7.67
C PHE A 14 -2.54 20.62 -8.01
N SER A 15 -2.22 19.83 -9.04
CA SER A 15 -2.86 18.53 -9.23
C SER A 15 -2.28 17.57 -8.18
N GLY A 16 -2.87 17.53 -6.98
CA GLY A 16 -2.46 16.59 -5.94
C GLY A 16 -2.40 15.15 -6.43
N CYS A 17 -1.60 14.30 -5.77
CA CYS A 17 -1.54 12.88 -6.10
C CYS A 17 -2.91 12.22 -5.88
N PHE A 18 -3.43 11.56 -6.93
CA PHE A 18 -4.66 10.78 -6.86
C PHE A 18 -4.35 9.37 -6.34
N ASN A 19 -5.05 8.96 -5.28
CA ASN A 19 -5.09 7.58 -4.80
C ASN A 19 -6.47 6.95 -5.14
N LYS A 20 -6.66 5.64 -4.97
CA LYS A 20 -7.97 4.95 -5.11
C LYS A 20 -9.07 5.58 -4.24
N THR A 21 -8.70 6.20 -3.12
CA THR A 21 -9.56 6.94 -2.21
C THR A 21 -9.71 8.44 -2.54
N GLY A 22 -9.14 8.94 -3.65
CA GLY A 22 -9.24 10.33 -4.10
C GLY A 22 -8.01 11.19 -3.76
N ILE A 23 -8.23 12.48 -3.49
CA ILE A 23 -7.17 13.42 -3.09
C ILE A 23 -6.92 13.23 -1.59
N SER A 24 -5.87 12.50 -1.25
CA SER A 24 -5.48 12.25 0.15
C SER A 24 -3.98 12.49 0.32
N ALA A 25 -3.60 13.11 1.44
CA ALA A 25 -2.21 13.22 1.85
C ALA A 25 -1.67 11.91 2.46
N LYS A 26 -2.52 10.89 2.64
CA LYS A 26 -2.11 9.57 3.14
C LYS A 26 -1.57 8.73 2.00
N TYR A 27 -0.34 8.25 2.17
CA TYR A 27 0.34 7.37 1.21
C TYR A 27 -0.37 6.00 1.07
N TYR A 28 -0.94 5.49 2.17
CA TYR A 28 -1.75 4.28 2.19
C TYR A 28 -3.21 4.62 2.49
N ALA A 29 -4.13 3.99 1.76
CA ALA A 29 -5.58 4.16 1.92
C ALA A 29 -6.14 3.37 3.11
N ASN A 30 -5.31 2.58 3.81
CA ASN A 30 -5.75 1.69 4.88
C ASN A 30 -6.27 2.46 6.08
N GLU A 31 -7.57 2.69 6.10
CA GLU A 31 -8.31 3.03 7.30
C GLU A 31 -8.66 1.70 7.99
N CYS A 32 -7.88 1.35 9.00
CA CYS A 32 -8.19 0.22 9.87
C CYS A 32 -9.16 0.68 10.93
N ASN A 33 -10.33 0.06 10.97
CA ASN A 33 -11.29 0.26 12.04
C ASN A 33 -10.97 -0.74 13.15
N GLU A 34 -10.71 -0.21 14.34
CA GLU A 34 -10.42 -0.99 15.52
C GLU A 34 -11.62 -0.90 16.47
N TYR A 35 -12.19 -2.04 16.84
CA TYR A 35 -13.35 -2.09 17.73
C TYR A 35 -13.35 -3.37 18.57
N TYR A 36 -14.12 -3.33 19.66
CA TYR A 36 -14.43 -4.51 20.45
C TYR A 36 -15.85 -4.97 20.12
N ASP A 37 -16.04 -6.26 19.92
CA ASP A 37 -17.38 -6.81 19.74
C ASP A 37 -18.18 -6.81 21.05
N VAL A 38 -19.46 -7.18 20.97
CA VAL A 38 -20.34 -7.31 22.14
C VAL A 38 -19.87 -8.37 23.16
N GLN A 39 -18.95 -9.26 22.77
CA GLN A 39 -18.33 -10.25 23.65
C GLN A 39 -17.00 -9.75 24.24
N GLY A 40 -16.53 -8.56 23.85
CA GLY A 40 -15.30 -7.94 24.33
C GLY A 40 -14.04 -8.39 23.60
N PHE A 41 -14.15 -9.08 22.46
CA PHE A 41 -12.98 -9.44 21.65
C PHE A 41 -12.54 -8.28 20.75
N TYR A 42 -11.23 -8.07 20.65
CA TYR A 42 -10.63 -7.05 19.80
C TYR A 42 -10.64 -7.48 18.33
N HIS A 43 -11.13 -6.60 17.47
CA HIS A 43 -11.14 -6.74 16.02
C HIS A 43 -10.45 -5.55 15.36
N LYS A 44 -9.71 -5.84 14.29
CA LYS A 44 -9.04 -4.83 13.46
C LYS A 44 -9.36 -5.09 12.00
N ASP A 45 -10.33 -4.33 11.50
CA ASP A 45 -10.81 -4.44 10.12
C ASP A 45 -10.12 -3.39 9.26
N CYS A 46 -9.09 -3.81 8.53
CA CYS A 46 -8.41 -2.98 7.56
C CYS A 46 -9.04 -3.15 6.18
N LYS A 47 -9.61 -2.07 5.64
CA LYS A 47 -10.01 -2.04 4.23
C LYS A 47 -8.76 -1.92 3.36
N ASP A 48 -8.50 -2.91 2.52
CA ASP A 48 -7.33 -2.91 1.63
C ASP A 48 -7.66 -2.20 0.32
N GLU A 49 -7.87 -0.89 0.41
CA GLU A 49 -8.18 -0.03 -0.74
C GLU A 49 -6.93 0.51 -1.42
N ASN A 50 -5.74 0.02 -1.07
CA ASN A 50 -4.50 0.47 -1.69
C ASN A 50 -4.49 0.17 -3.19
N ILE A 51 -3.83 1.03 -3.97
CA ILE A 51 -3.56 0.79 -5.39
C ILE A 51 -2.65 -0.44 -5.54
N ILE A 52 -1.70 -0.61 -4.62
CA ILE A 52 -0.74 -1.71 -4.55
C ILE A 52 -0.46 -2.02 -3.08
N THR A 53 -0.34 -3.30 -2.74
CA THR A 53 0.00 -3.75 -1.37
C THR A 53 1.44 -4.27 -1.29
N TYR A 54 2.04 -4.26 -0.10
CA TYR A 54 3.38 -4.86 0.11
C TYR A 54 3.41 -6.35 -0.25
N LYS A 55 2.30 -7.07 -0.02
CA LYS A 55 2.15 -8.47 -0.39
C LYS A 55 2.22 -8.64 -1.91
N GLU A 56 1.47 -7.82 -2.66
CA GLU A 56 1.51 -7.84 -4.12
C GLU A 56 2.88 -7.47 -4.69
N ILE A 57 3.57 -6.50 -4.08
CA ILE A 57 4.95 -6.16 -4.46
C ILE A 57 5.86 -7.36 -4.21
N GLY A 58 5.75 -8.01 -3.06
CA GLY A 58 6.51 -9.21 -2.72
C GLY A 58 6.28 -10.34 -3.73
N GLU A 59 5.03 -10.65 -4.06
CA GLU A 59 4.68 -11.68 -5.05
C GLU A 59 5.19 -11.36 -6.46
N LYS A 60 5.06 -10.09 -6.89
CA LYS A 60 5.58 -9.67 -8.21
C LYS A 60 7.10 -9.69 -8.25
N ALA A 61 7.76 -9.29 -7.16
CA ALA A 61 9.21 -9.32 -7.03
C ALA A 61 9.73 -10.76 -7.03
N SER A 62 9.07 -11.68 -6.30
CA SER A 62 9.42 -13.11 -6.30
C SER A 62 9.27 -13.73 -7.69
N LYS A 63 8.17 -13.45 -8.39
CA LYS A 63 7.96 -13.92 -9.77
C LYS A 63 8.99 -13.35 -10.74
N ALA A 64 9.34 -12.06 -10.58
CA ALA A 64 10.37 -11.43 -11.39
C ALA A 64 11.76 -12.03 -11.11
N SER A 65 12.10 -12.33 -9.84
CA SER A 65 13.36 -13.00 -9.51
C SER A 65 13.40 -14.44 -10.03
N GLU A 66 12.29 -15.18 -9.96
CA GLU A 66 12.19 -16.54 -10.48
C GLU A 66 12.37 -16.58 -12.00
N PHE A 67 11.82 -15.58 -12.71
CA PHE A 67 11.98 -15.43 -14.15
C PHE A 67 13.40 -15.04 -14.58
N VAL A 68 14.08 -14.18 -13.80
CA VAL A 68 15.42 -13.64 -14.15
C VAL A 68 16.55 -14.56 -13.72
N ILE A 69 16.44 -15.17 -12.54
CA ILE A 69 17.52 -15.96 -11.91
C ILE A 69 17.30 -17.46 -12.11
N GLY A 70 16.07 -17.89 -12.42
CA GLY A 70 15.71 -19.31 -12.51
C GLY A 70 15.60 -19.90 -11.10
N GLY A 71 14.43 -19.71 -10.48
CA GLY A 71 13.97 -20.33 -9.22
C GLY A 71 15.03 -20.76 -8.21
N ASP A 72 15.46 -19.83 -7.34
CA ASP A 72 16.18 -20.20 -6.12
C ASP A 72 15.18 -20.42 -4.98
N GLU A 73 15.30 -21.60 -4.37
CA GLU A 73 14.46 -22.22 -3.36
C GLU A 73 13.91 -21.27 -2.29
N GLU A 74 12.63 -21.48 -1.93
CA GLU A 74 11.95 -20.87 -0.78
C GLU A 74 12.83 -20.93 0.47
N LYS A 75 13.49 -19.81 0.81
CA LYS A 75 13.97 -19.63 2.17
C LYS A 75 12.76 -19.31 3.03
N GLU A 76 12.30 -20.33 3.74
CA GLU A 76 11.30 -20.22 4.80
C GLU A 76 11.76 -19.15 5.81
N VAL A 77 11.25 -17.93 5.67
CA VAL A 77 11.49 -16.87 6.64
C VAL A 77 10.65 -17.23 7.86
N GLU A 78 11.28 -17.80 8.89
CA GLU A 78 10.65 -18.06 10.18
C GLU A 78 9.90 -16.79 10.62
N LYS A 79 8.56 -16.86 10.65
CA LYS A 79 7.75 -15.77 11.16
C LYS A 79 8.12 -15.58 12.63
N PRO A 80 8.49 -14.37 13.08
CA PRO A 80 8.76 -14.15 14.49
C PRO A 80 7.52 -14.55 15.29
N GLN A 81 7.70 -15.36 16.33
CA GLN A 81 6.61 -15.79 17.20
C GLN A 81 5.85 -14.56 17.68
N ARG A 82 4.51 -14.58 17.54
CA ARG A 82 3.67 -13.51 18.05
C ARG A 82 3.77 -13.51 19.57
N ASN A 83 4.39 -12.47 20.11
CA ASN A 83 4.43 -12.21 21.54
C ASN A 83 2.99 -12.04 22.02
N VAL A 84 2.49 -13.00 22.80
CA VAL A 84 1.23 -12.86 23.54
C VAL A 84 1.59 -12.16 24.84
N TRP A 85 1.19 -10.90 24.97
CA TRP A 85 1.02 -10.23 26.26
C TRP A 85 -0.47 -10.11 26.53
#